data_AF-D3TPY2-F1
#
_entry.id   AF-D3TPY2-F1
#
_cell.length_a   1.000
_cell.length_b   1.000
_cell.length_c   1.000
_cell.angle_alpha   90.00
_cell.angle_beta   90.00
_cell.angle_gamma   90.00
#
_symmetry.space_group_name_H-M   'P 1'
#
loop_
_entity.id
_entity.type
_entity.pdbx_description
1 polymer ?
#
loop_
_entity_poly.entity_id
_entity_poly.type
_entity_poly.pdbx_seq_one_letter_code
_entity_poly.pdbx_strand_id
1 'polypeptide(L)'
;MDQKLLAPINKSNPIVFFDINIGREYAGRMVIELRKDVVPKTAENFRCLCTGENGIGTMGRPLHYKGVCFHKIMRVYVAGSGDIINNDGSSGESIYGPLFDDENFQLEHSEEGIVSMANYGKPNTNNSQFVITSTACENLNGTNVVVGRVLRGLGILGDMEQNTTDDGKPTKEIVIADCGEILEGQDWCINDNDESGDTLPPYPQDWIDKLKPLTTDELLQILLSIRSAGNHYFTKSQFNEARRKYRKANRYYNFFRKRFNWQDSPQNSYKNEDFKKLDNLSVLNNINMAAVDLKCQEYENAKYCCSEALNLDPACSKAYYRRGQANIALKNYEDAIDDLLKAHSLLPENKEVLNELNHAKRLLADYNRKQMLKYKHLFN
;
A
#
# COMPACT_ATOMS: atom_id res chain seq x y z
N MET A 1 14.67 -12.37 3.33
CA MET A 1 15.09 -12.97 2.06
C MET A 1 15.30 -11.82 1.10
N ASP A 2 16.56 -11.49 0.82
CA ASP A 2 16.94 -10.48 -0.15
C ASP A 2 16.80 -11.08 -1.55
N GLN A 3 15.57 -11.16 -2.05
CA GLN A 3 15.31 -11.75 -3.37
C GLN A 3 15.89 -10.83 -4.46
N LYS A 4 16.67 -11.43 -5.36
CA LYS A 4 17.18 -10.76 -6.55
C LYS A 4 15.98 -10.27 -7.38
N LEU A 5 16.11 -9.07 -7.94
CA LEU A 5 15.09 -8.53 -8.85
C LEU A 5 14.85 -9.50 -10.01
N LEU A 6 13.60 -9.84 -10.26
CA LEU A 6 13.22 -10.72 -11.35
C LEU A 6 13.50 -10.03 -12.70
N ALA A 7 13.97 -10.84 -13.65
CA ALA A 7 14.08 -10.48 -15.06
C ALA A 7 13.02 -11.27 -15.85
N PRO A 8 12.60 -10.78 -17.03
CA PRO A 8 11.78 -11.57 -17.93
C PRO A 8 12.44 -12.92 -18.23
N ILE A 9 11.67 -14.01 -18.19
CA ILE A 9 12.15 -15.35 -18.54
C ILE A 9 12.53 -15.40 -20.02
N ASN A 10 11.71 -14.78 -20.87
CA ASN A 10 11.99 -14.65 -22.29
C ASN A 10 11.92 -13.18 -22.71
N LYS A 11 12.93 -12.71 -23.45
CA LYS A 11 12.99 -11.32 -23.93
C LYS A 11 11.90 -10.97 -24.94
N SER A 12 11.37 -11.96 -25.67
CA SER A 12 10.26 -11.74 -26.62
C SER A 12 8.88 -11.73 -25.96
N ASN A 13 8.80 -12.01 -24.66
CA ASN A 13 7.53 -11.97 -23.95
C ASN A 13 7.08 -10.52 -23.75
N PRO A 14 5.79 -10.21 -23.99
CA PRO A 14 5.25 -8.89 -23.70
C PRO A 14 5.40 -8.54 -22.22
N ILE A 15 5.74 -7.29 -21.95
CA ILE A 15 5.74 -6.71 -20.61
C ILE A 15 4.59 -5.71 -20.54
N VAL A 16 3.71 -5.86 -19.56
CA VAL A 16 2.59 -4.95 -19.33
C VAL A 16 2.70 -4.32 -17.95
N PHE A 17 1.95 -3.26 -17.72
CA PHE A 17 1.91 -2.59 -16.41
C PHE A 17 0.49 -2.27 -15.95
N PHE A 18 0.35 -2.18 -14.63
CA PHE A 18 -0.78 -1.58 -13.95
C PHE A 18 -0.30 -0.48 -13.02
N ASP A 19 -0.81 0.73 -13.21
CA ASP A 19 -0.73 1.81 -12.25
C ASP A 19 -1.87 1.67 -11.24
N ILE A 20 -1.56 1.49 -9.96
CA ILE A 20 -2.54 1.17 -8.93
C ILE A 20 -2.80 2.36 -8.02
N ASN A 21 -4.08 2.68 -7.81
CA ASN A 21 -4.53 3.55 -6.74
C ASN A 21 -5.19 2.74 -5.63
N ILE A 22 -4.93 3.10 -4.37
CA ILE A 22 -5.64 2.60 -3.19
C ILE A 22 -6.31 3.80 -2.52
N GLY A 23 -7.63 3.87 -2.62
CA GLY A 23 -8.41 5.05 -2.27
C GLY A 23 -7.96 6.27 -3.08
N ARG A 24 -7.39 7.27 -2.39
CA ARG A 24 -6.95 8.53 -3.01
C ARG A 24 -5.42 8.62 -3.20
N GLU A 25 -4.69 7.54 -2.93
CA GLU A 25 -3.23 7.49 -3.00
C GLU A 25 -2.79 6.61 -4.17
N TYR A 26 -1.84 7.11 -4.96
CA TYR A 26 -1.12 6.29 -5.93
C TYR A 26 -0.16 5.34 -5.19
N ALA A 27 -0.43 4.04 -5.29
CA ALA A 27 0.35 3.01 -4.60
C ALA A 27 1.65 2.69 -5.34
N GLY A 28 1.62 2.76 -6.68
CA GLY A 28 2.77 2.49 -7.53
C GLY A 28 2.38 1.75 -8.81
N ARG A 29 3.42 1.40 -9.57
CA ARG A 29 3.30 0.61 -10.79
C ARG A 29 3.67 -0.85 -10.54
N MET A 30 2.79 -1.75 -10.94
CA MET A 30 3.05 -3.18 -11.07
C MET A 30 3.50 -3.48 -12.50
N VAL A 31 4.59 -4.22 -12.67
CA VAL A 31 5.11 -4.65 -13.98
C VAL A 31 4.99 -6.15 -14.08
N ILE A 32 4.42 -6.65 -15.18
CA ILE A 32 4.04 -8.06 -15.35
C ILE A 32 4.64 -8.58 -16.65
N GLU A 33 5.32 -9.73 -16.59
CA GLU A 33 5.68 -10.51 -17.77
C GLU A 33 4.53 -11.42 -18.17
N LEU A 34 4.10 -11.39 -19.43
CA LEU A 34 3.13 -12.32 -19.99
C LEU A 34 3.85 -13.47 -20.71
N ARG A 35 3.55 -14.72 -20.36
CA ARG A 35 4.19 -15.92 -20.89
C ARG A 35 3.65 -16.31 -22.27
N LYS A 36 3.77 -15.39 -23.24
CA LYS A 36 3.36 -15.57 -24.65
C LYS A 36 4.06 -16.77 -25.30
N ASP A 37 5.26 -17.11 -24.83
CA ASP A 37 6.00 -18.31 -25.23
C ASP A 37 5.30 -19.63 -24.87
N VAL A 38 4.40 -19.64 -23.88
CA VAL A 38 3.69 -20.86 -23.39
C VAL A 38 2.19 -20.79 -23.62
N VAL A 39 1.58 -19.62 -23.41
CA VAL A 39 0.14 -19.37 -23.52
C VAL A 39 -0.14 -18.17 -24.43
N PRO A 40 0.19 -18.24 -25.74
CA PRO A 40 0.09 -17.11 -26.65
C PRO A 40 -1.31 -16.50 -26.75
N LYS A 41 -2.39 -17.29 -26.73
CA LYS A 41 -3.76 -16.75 -26.81
C LYS A 41 -4.15 -16.02 -25.53
N THR A 42 -3.82 -16.60 -24.38
CA THR A 42 -4.14 -16.04 -23.05
C THR A 42 -3.33 -14.76 -22.81
N ALA A 43 -2.04 -14.77 -23.16
CA ALA A 43 -1.16 -13.62 -23.10
C ALA A 43 -1.63 -12.48 -24.02
N GLU A 44 -2.04 -12.80 -25.26
CA GLU A 44 -2.54 -11.80 -26.19
C GLU A 44 -3.85 -11.16 -25.73
N ASN A 45 -4.77 -11.94 -25.14
CA ASN A 45 -5.98 -11.42 -24.50
C ASN A 45 -5.63 -10.41 -23.39
N PHE A 46 -4.74 -10.79 -22.48
CA PHE A 46 -4.35 -9.93 -21.36
C PHE A 46 -3.63 -8.66 -21.83
N ARG A 47 -2.72 -8.77 -22.80
CA ARG A 47 -1.99 -7.64 -23.39
C ARG A 47 -2.96 -6.64 -24.02
N CYS A 48 -3.88 -7.11 -24.85
CA CYS A 48 -4.89 -6.28 -25.50
C CYS A 48 -5.82 -5.59 -24.51
N LEU A 49 -6.21 -6.28 -23.43
CA LEU A 49 -6.99 -5.68 -22.35
C LEU A 49 -6.17 -4.65 -21.54
N CYS A 50 -4.83 -4.73 -21.53
CA CYS A 50 -4.00 -3.66 -20.96
C CYS A 50 -3.92 -2.44 -21.87
N THR A 51 -3.87 -2.61 -23.20
CA THR A 51 -3.72 -1.49 -24.16
C THR A 51 -5.06 -0.86 -24.56
N GLY A 52 -6.16 -1.60 -24.47
CA GLY A 52 -7.48 -1.16 -24.94
C GLY A 52 -7.64 -1.15 -26.47
N GLU A 53 -6.70 -1.74 -27.21
CA GLU A 53 -6.62 -1.59 -28.68
C GLU A 53 -7.75 -2.29 -29.45
N ASN A 54 -8.47 -3.23 -28.82
CA ASN A 54 -9.60 -3.94 -29.43
C ASN A 54 -10.94 -3.20 -29.32
N GLY A 55 -10.96 -1.98 -28.77
CA GLY A 55 -12.14 -1.13 -28.77
C GLY A 55 -13.26 -1.64 -27.86
N ILE A 56 -14.49 -1.73 -28.39
CA ILE A 56 -15.69 -2.10 -27.63
C ILE A 56 -16.02 -3.58 -27.86
N GLY A 57 -16.19 -4.32 -26.77
CA GLY A 57 -16.59 -5.73 -26.80
C GLY A 57 -18.05 -5.94 -27.16
N THR A 58 -18.45 -7.20 -27.36
CA THR A 58 -19.83 -7.57 -27.72
C THR A 58 -20.83 -7.27 -26.60
N MET A 59 -20.36 -7.14 -25.36
CA MET A 59 -21.17 -6.71 -24.20
C MET A 59 -21.26 -5.18 -24.04
N GLY A 60 -20.78 -4.41 -25.02
CA GLY A 60 -20.97 -2.96 -25.11
C GLY A 60 -20.05 -2.13 -24.19
N ARG A 61 -18.99 -2.75 -23.65
CA ARG A 61 -18.00 -2.11 -22.79
C ARG A 61 -16.63 -2.08 -23.47
N PRO A 62 -15.75 -1.10 -23.15
CA PRO A 62 -14.38 -1.14 -23.62
C PRO A 62 -13.65 -2.41 -23.16
N LEU A 63 -12.94 -3.06 -24.08
CA LEU A 63 -12.03 -4.17 -23.80
C LEU A 63 -10.73 -3.61 -23.20
N HIS A 64 -10.81 -3.06 -21.99
CA HIS A 64 -9.71 -2.32 -21.36
C HIS A 64 -9.75 -2.41 -19.83
N TYR A 65 -8.61 -2.67 -19.18
CA TYR A 65 -8.49 -2.75 -17.73
C TYR A 65 -8.42 -1.39 -17.02
N LYS A 66 -8.20 -0.28 -17.74
CA LYS A 66 -8.16 1.04 -17.14
C LYS A 66 -9.49 1.39 -16.47
N GLY A 67 -9.44 1.67 -15.17
CA GLY A 67 -10.59 1.94 -14.32
C GLY A 67 -11.21 0.71 -13.67
N VAL A 68 -10.71 -0.50 -13.95
CA VAL A 68 -11.21 -1.75 -13.33
C VAL A 68 -10.66 -1.91 -11.92
N CYS A 69 -11.53 -2.37 -11.03
CA CYS A 69 -11.26 -2.55 -9.62
C CYS A 69 -10.82 -3.98 -9.29
N PHE A 70 -9.93 -4.08 -8.31
CA PHE A 70 -9.72 -5.32 -7.57
C PHE A 70 -10.91 -5.52 -6.63
N HIS A 71 -11.85 -6.38 -7.03
CA HIS A 71 -13.15 -6.54 -6.37
C HIS A 71 -13.10 -7.56 -5.22
N LYS A 72 -12.10 -8.46 -5.19
CA LYS A 72 -11.94 -9.48 -4.15
C LYS A 72 -10.47 -9.68 -3.80
N ILE A 73 -10.09 -9.51 -2.54
CA ILE A 73 -8.70 -9.65 -2.07
C ILE A 73 -8.68 -10.52 -0.83
N MET A 74 -8.34 -11.80 -1.02
CA MET A 74 -8.19 -12.77 0.05
C MET A 74 -6.75 -12.73 0.57
N ARG A 75 -6.56 -12.24 1.79
CA ARG A 75 -5.23 -12.08 2.40
C ARG A 75 -4.45 -13.39 2.38
N VAL A 76 -3.17 -13.31 2.01
CA VAL A 76 -2.26 -14.47 1.93
C VAL A 76 -2.80 -15.56 1.00
N TYR A 77 -3.51 -15.15 -0.06
CA TYR A 77 -4.02 -16.05 -1.07
C TYR A 77 -4.00 -15.40 -2.46
N VAL A 78 -5.02 -14.62 -2.82
CA VAL A 78 -5.13 -14.00 -4.15
C VAL A 78 -5.84 -12.64 -4.11
N ALA A 79 -5.45 -11.76 -5.03
CA ALA A 79 -6.19 -10.54 -5.38
C ALA A 79 -6.81 -10.68 -6.78
N GLY A 80 -8.14 -10.63 -6.85
CA GLY A 80 -8.94 -10.77 -8.06
C GLY A 80 -9.41 -9.44 -8.64
N SER A 81 -9.32 -9.33 -9.97
CA SER A 81 -9.67 -8.14 -10.76
C SER A 81 -10.13 -8.57 -12.17
N GLY A 82 -10.31 -7.60 -13.08
CA GLY A 82 -10.54 -7.86 -14.50
C GLY A 82 -12.00 -8.04 -14.90
N ASP A 83 -12.97 -7.74 -14.03
CA ASP A 83 -14.36 -7.60 -14.47
C ASP A 83 -14.56 -6.25 -15.17
N ILE A 84 -14.34 -6.24 -16.48
CA ILE A 84 -14.48 -5.04 -17.33
C ILE A 84 -15.95 -4.66 -17.60
N ILE A 85 -16.92 -5.47 -17.15
CA ILE A 85 -18.34 -5.31 -17.49
C ILE A 85 -19.11 -4.67 -16.34
N ASN A 86 -19.12 -5.34 -15.19
CA ASN A 86 -19.86 -4.96 -13.98
C ASN A 86 -18.95 -4.40 -12.89
N ASN A 87 -17.64 -4.66 -12.98
CA ASN A 87 -16.64 -4.19 -12.03
C ASN A 87 -16.84 -4.71 -10.59
N ASP A 88 -17.47 -5.88 -10.43
CA ASP A 88 -17.79 -6.49 -9.13
C ASP A 88 -17.43 -7.99 -9.04
N GLY A 89 -16.94 -8.58 -10.13
CA GLY A 89 -16.55 -9.99 -10.23
C GLY A 89 -17.63 -10.89 -10.82
N SER A 90 -18.81 -10.35 -11.15
CA SER A 90 -19.92 -11.14 -11.70
C SER A 90 -19.83 -11.37 -13.21
N SER A 91 -19.00 -10.60 -13.93
CA SER A 91 -18.94 -10.66 -15.39
C SER A 91 -17.52 -10.40 -15.94
N GLY A 92 -17.38 -10.43 -17.25
CA GLY A 92 -16.11 -10.32 -17.96
C GLY A 92 -16.28 -10.69 -19.42
N GLU A 93 -15.39 -10.20 -20.26
CA GLU A 93 -15.39 -10.49 -21.69
C GLU A 93 -13.95 -10.53 -22.21
N SER A 94 -13.62 -11.53 -23.03
CA SER A 94 -12.31 -11.61 -23.69
C SER A 94 -12.31 -10.88 -25.02
N ILE A 95 -11.11 -10.65 -25.58
CA ILE A 95 -10.99 -10.12 -26.95
C ILE A 95 -11.52 -11.07 -28.03
N TYR A 96 -11.79 -12.34 -27.68
CA TYR A 96 -12.29 -13.38 -28.58
C TYR A 96 -13.82 -13.57 -28.46
N GLY A 97 -14.48 -12.80 -27.60
CA GLY A 97 -15.90 -12.95 -27.24
C GLY A 97 -16.09 -13.20 -25.74
N PRO A 98 -17.31 -13.61 -25.30
CA PRO A 98 -17.64 -13.71 -23.88
C PRO A 98 -16.72 -14.65 -23.08
N LEU A 99 -16.32 -15.77 -23.68
CA LEU A 99 -15.46 -16.78 -23.04
C LEU A 99 -14.47 -17.36 -24.05
N PHE A 100 -13.34 -17.88 -23.57
CA PHE A 100 -12.39 -18.69 -24.35
C PHE A 100 -11.85 -19.89 -23.57
N ASP A 101 -11.35 -20.86 -24.31
CA ASP A 101 -10.88 -22.16 -23.81
C ASP A 101 -9.64 -22.05 -22.91
N ASP A 102 -9.45 -23.05 -22.05
CA ASP A 102 -8.21 -23.22 -21.30
C ASP A 102 -7.09 -23.59 -22.27
N GLU A 103 -6.07 -22.73 -22.38
CA GLU A 103 -5.02 -22.93 -23.39
C GLU A 103 -4.08 -24.10 -23.05
N ASN A 104 -3.59 -24.16 -21.81
CA ASN A 104 -2.92 -25.30 -21.18
C ASN A 104 -2.67 -25.01 -19.68
N PHE A 105 -2.17 -26.01 -18.95
CA PHE A 105 -1.81 -25.90 -17.53
C PHE A 105 -0.34 -26.26 -17.27
N GLN A 106 0.57 -25.90 -18.18
CA GLN A 106 2.00 -26.23 -18.03
C GLN A 106 2.70 -25.40 -16.94
N LEU A 107 2.19 -24.21 -16.67
CA LEU A 107 2.69 -23.30 -15.65
C LEU A 107 1.89 -23.46 -14.35
N GLU A 108 2.59 -23.35 -13.22
CA GLU A 108 2.03 -23.61 -11.90
C GLU A 108 2.03 -22.36 -11.01
N HIS A 109 1.20 -22.37 -9.98
CA HIS A 109 1.05 -21.30 -8.98
C HIS A 109 2.02 -21.52 -7.82
N SER A 110 3.31 -21.65 -8.11
CA SER A 110 4.33 -22.09 -7.15
C SER A 110 4.90 -21.00 -6.25
N GLU A 111 4.60 -19.73 -6.51
CA GLU A 111 5.13 -18.58 -5.77
C GLU A 111 4.14 -17.40 -5.70
N GLU A 112 4.49 -16.36 -4.94
CA GLU A 112 3.78 -15.08 -4.98
C GLU A 112 4.00 -14.36 -6.31
N GLY A 113 3.02 -13.54 -6.72
CA GLY A 113 3.11 -12.75 -7.94
C GLY A 113 2.75 -13.50 -9.22
N ILE A 114 2.26 -14.73 -9.16
CA ILE A 114 1.76 -15.43 -10.34
C ILE A 114 0.44 -14.80 -10.77
N VAL A 115 0.34 -14.44 -12.06
CA VAL A 115 -0.87 -13.88 -12.66
C VAL A 115 -1.57 -14.99 -13.44
N SER A 116 -2.84 -15.23 -13.15
CA SER A 116 -3.59 -16.36 -13.68
C SER A 116 -5.02 -15.97 -14.00
N MET A 117 -5.64 -16.65 -14.98
CA MET A 117 -7.02 -16.40 -15.36
C MET A 117 -7.97 -16.86 -14.25
N ALA A 118 -8.92 -15.98 -13.89
CA ALA A 118 -10.09 -16.42 -13.14
C ALA A 118 -11.10 -17.04 -14.13
N ASN A 119 -11.88 -17.99 -13.64
CA ASN A 119 -12.89 -18.68 -14.42
C ASN A 119 -14.11 -19.00 -13.54
N TYR A 120 -15.18 -19.53 -14.15
CA TYR A 120 -16.43 -19.81 -13.43
C TYR A 120 -16.46 -21.20 -12.77
N GLY A 121 -15.30 -21.72 -12.36
CA GLY A 121 -15.17 -23.02 -11.70
C GLY A 121 -15.46 -24.21 -12.61
N LYS A 122 -15.48 -24.01 -13.93
CA LYS A 122 -15.62 -25.06 -14.94
C LYS A 122 -14.65 -24.81 -16.11
N PRO A 123 -14.19 -25.88 -16.80
CA PRO A 123 -13.26 -25.74 -17.91
C PRO A 123 -13.77 -24.78 -19.00
N ASN A 124 -12.84 -24.13 -19.69
CA ASN A 124 -13.08 -23.29 -20.86
C ASN A 124 -14.02 -22.10 -20.58
N THR A 125 -13.81 -21.43 -19.45
CA THR A 125 -14.57 -20.23 -19.07
C THR A 125 -13.70 -19.04 -18.74
N ASN A 126 -12.55 -18.93 -19.39
CA ASN A 126 -11.69 -17.76 -19.26
C ASN A 126 -12.34 -16.55 -19.93
N ASN A 127 -12.16 -15.37 -19.35
CA ASN A 127 -12.63 -14.10 -19.91
C ASN A 127 -11.59 -12.99 -19.65
N SER A 128 -11.99 -11.83 -19.14
CA SER A 128 -11.08 -10.76 -18.72
C SER A 128 -10.67 -10.85 -17.24
N GLN A 129 -11.34 -11.64 -16.42
CA GLN A 129 -11.03 -11.72 -15.00
C GLN A 129 -9.73 -12.48 -14.75
N PHE A 130 -8.94 -11.99 -13.80
CA PHE A 130 -7.67 -12.58 -13.42
C PHE A 130 -7.46 -12.48 -11.90
N VAL A 131 -6.53 -13.30 -11.41
CA VAL A 131 -6.02 -13.26 -10.04
C VAL A 131 -4.50 -13.06 -10.03
N ILE A 132 -4.00 -12.40 -8.99
CA ILE A 132 -2.58 -12.32 -8.66
C ILE A 132 -2.37 -13.01 -7.32
N THR A 133 -1.47 -13.97 -7.26
CA THR A 133 -1.20 -14.73 -6.04
C THR A 133 -0.38 -13.92 -5.03
N SER A 134 -0.71 -14.01 -3.74
CA SER A 134 0.09 -13.45 -2.64
C SER A 134 1.05 -14.49 -2.02
N THR A 135 0.91 -15.75 -2.41
CA THR A 135 1.71 -16.89 -1.95
C THR A 135 1.57 -18.03 -2.97
N ALA A 136 2.30 -19.13 -2.80
CA ALA A 136 2.06 -20.35 -3.57
C ALA A 136 0.61 -20.83 -3.38
N CYS A 137 -0.08 -21.11 -4.49
CA CYS A 137 -1.50 -21.48 -4.55
C CYS A 137 -1.69 -22.77 -5.37
N GLU A 138 -1.04 -23.87 -4.95
CA GLU A 138 -1.03 -25.15 -5.69
C GLU A 138 -2.43 -25.71 -5.97
N ASN A 139 -3.44 -25.33 -5.18
CA ASN A 139 -4.83 -25.72 -5.39
C ASN A 139 -5.47 -25.12 -6.65
N LEU A 140 -4.81 -24.18 -7.33
CA LEU A 140 -5.20 -23.62 -8.63
C LEU A 140 -4.51 -24.32 -9.82
N ASN A 141 -3.56 -25.23 -9.56
CA ASN A 141 -2.85 -25.96 -10.60
C ASN A 141 -3.80 -26.90 -11.34
N GLY A 142 -3.71 -26.93 -12.68
CA GLY A 142 -4.57 -27.76 -13.52
C GLY A 142 -6.01 -27.25 -13.67
N THR A 143 -6.37 -26.13 -13.03
CA THR A 143 -7.72 -25.54 -13.09
C THR A 143 -7.72 -24.11 -13.62
N ASN A 144 -6.66 -23.34 -13.40
CA ASN A 144 -6.56 -21.95 -13.81
C ASN A 144 -5.32 -21.76 -14.70
N VAL A 145 -5.50 -21.09 -15.85
CA VAL A 145 -4.41 -20.86 -16.81
C VAL A 145 -3.54 -19.71 -16.30
N VAL A 146 -2.29 -20.02 -15.91
CA VAL A 146 -1.30 -19.00 -15.60
C VAL A 146 -0.92 -18.25 -16.87
N VAL A 147 -1.09 -16.93 -16.85
CA VAL A 147 -0.77 -16.04 -17.97
C VAL A 147 0.60 -15.40 -17.85
N GLY A 148 1.11 -15.23 -16.63
CA GLY A 148 2.30 -14.42 -16.40
C GLY A 148 2.75 -14.34 -14.95
N ARG A 149 3.67 -13.42 -14.68
CA ARG A 149 4.14 -13.13 -13.32
C ARG A 149 4.53 -11.67 -13.14
N VAL A 150 4.36 -11.18 -11.91
CA VAL A 150 4.79 -9.85 -11.49
C VAL A 150 6.31 -9.81 -11.40
N LEU A 151 6.93 -8.85 -12.08
CA LEU A 151 8.36 -8.56 -12.02
C LEU A 151 8.68 -7.45 -11.02
N ARG A 152 7.82 -6.43 -10.87
CA ARG A 152 7.95 -5.29 -9.95
C ARG A 152 6.59 -4.91 -9.38
N GLY A 153 6.58 -4.30 -8.20
CA GLY A 153 5.34 -3.84 -7.56
C GLY A 153 4.65 -4.89 -6.70
N LEU A 154 5.33 -5.98 -6.32
CA LEU A 154 4.79 -6.96 -5.36
C LEU A 154 4.43 -6.31 -4.00
N GLY A 155 5.17 -5.27 -3.60
CA GLY A 155 4.85 -4.52 -2.39
C GLY A 155 3.46 -3.88 -2.40
N ILE A 156 2.90 -3.60 -3.59
CA ILE A 156 1.54 -3.06 -3.75
C ILE A 156 0.51 -4.09 -3.26
N LEU A 157 0.73 -5.38 -3.53
CA LEU A 157 -0.18 -6.44 -3.10
C LEU A 157 -0.29 -6.50 -1.57
N GLY A 158 0.83 -6.33 -0.86
CA GLY A 158 0.82 -6.23 0.61
C GLY A 158 0.05 -5.02 1.14
N ASP A 159 0.07 -3.88 0.44
CA ASP A 159 -0.75 -2.71 0.80
C ASP A 159 -2.23 -2.93 0.46
N MET A 160 -2.55 -3.65 -0.61
CA MET A 160 -3.92 -4.05 -0.96
C MET A 160 -4.52 -4.95 0.13
N GLU A 161 -3.77 -5.95 0.62
CA GLU A 161 -4.21 -6.89 1.67
C GLU A 161 -4.49 -6.22 3.03
N GLN A 162 -3.81 -5.10 3.31
CA GLN A 162 -4.07 -4.29 4.51
C GLN A 162 -5.38 -3.48 4.39
N ASN A 163 -5.92 -3.32 3.19
CA ASN A 163 -7.15 -2.57 2.91
C ASN A 163 -8.30 -3.49 2.47
N THR A 164 -8.43 -4.64 3.11
CA THR A 164 -9.52 -5.60 2.86
C THR A 164 -10.11 -6.10 4.17
N THR A 165 -11.36 -6.54 4.15
CA THR A 165 -12.04 -7.24 5.25
C THR A 165 -11.63 -8.72 5.28
N ASP A 166 -12.04 -9.45 6.33
CA ASP A 166 -11.72 -10.88 6.45
C ASP A 166 -12.42 -11.75 5.39
N ASP A 167 -13.59 -11.30 4.89
CA ASP A 167 -14.26 -11.91 3.73
C ASP A 167 -13.67 -11.45 2.39
N GLY A 168 -12.60 -10.66 2.40
CA GLY A 168 -11.86 -10.26 1.22
C GLY A 168 -12.49 -9.12 0.41
N LYS A 169 -13.36 -8.31 1.01
CA LYS A 169 -13.92 -7.11 0.39
C LYS A 169 -12.99 -5.92 0.67
N PRO A 170 -12.54 -5.18 -0.37
CA PRO A 170 -11.76 -3.96 -0.15
C PRO A 170 -12.47 -2.94 0.75
N THR A 171 -11.76 -2.39 1.73
CA THR A 171 -12.23 -1.32 2.63
C THR A 171 -12.04 0.08 2.02
N LYS A 172 -11.18 0.18 1.01
CA LYS A 172 -11.00 1.33 0.12
C LYS A 172 -11.10 0.84 -1.32
N GLU A 173 -11.51 1.71 -2.23
CA GLU A 173 -11.48 1.38 -3.67
C GLU A 173 -10.03 1.11 -4.11
N ILE A 174 -9.80 -0.01 -4.80
CA ILE A 174 -8.49 -0.38 -5.33
C ILE A 174 -8.64 -0.56 -6.83
N VAL A 175 -8.03 0.33 -7.60
CA VAL A 175 -8.31 0.49 -9.04
C VAL A 175 -7.03 0.48 -9.86
N ILE A 176 -7.10 -0.14 -11.04
CA ILE A 176 -6.12 0.00 -12.11
C ILE A 176 -6.32 1.38 -12.74
N ALA A 177 -5.62 2.39 -12.23
CA ALA A 177 -5.75 3.78 -12.65
C ALA A 177 -5.26 4.01 -14.08
N ASP A 178 -4.22 3.28 -14.48
CA ASP A 178 -3.73 3.22 -15.86
C ASP A 178 -3.11 1.86 -16.15
N CYS A 179 -3.06 1.47 -17.43
CA CYS A 179 -2.46 0.22 -17.86
C CYS A 179 -1.98 0.31 -19.30
N GLY A 180 -1.11 -0.62 -19.68
CA GLY A 180 -0.59 -0.68 -21.03
C GLY A 180 0.54 -1.67 -21.20
N GLU A 181 1.16 -1.63 -22.38
CA GLU A 181 2.34 -2.42 -22.74
C GLU A 181 3.60 -1.55 -22.66
N ILE A 182 4.69 -2.13 -22.15
CA ILE A 182 6.03 -1.53 -22.12
C ILE A 182 6.82 -2.14 -23.27
N LEU A 183 7.17 -1.31 -24.26
CA LEU A 183 7.93 -1.75 -25.42
C LEU A 183 9.42 -1.94 -25.08
N GLU A 184 10.10 -2.75 -25.88
CA GLU A 184 11.53 -2.99 -25.70
C GLU A 184 12.32 -1.67 -25.70
N GLY A 185 13.20 -1.52 -24.70
CA GLY A 185 14.02 -0.32 -24.52
C GLY A 185 13.34 0.84 -23.78
N GLN A 186 12.03 0.76 -23.49
CA GLN A 186 11.36 1.77 -22.66
C GLN A 186 11.69 1.57 -21.18
N ASP A 187 11.75 2.69 -20.44
CA ASP A 187 11.80 2.66 -18.98
C ASP A 187 10.50 2.06 -18.43
N TRP A 188 10.63 1.23 -17.40
CA TRP A 188 9.47 0.63 -16.74
C TRP A 188 8.74 1.65 -15.85
N CYS A 189 9.36 2.81 -15.59
CA CYS A 189 8.79 3.92 -14.82
C CYS A 189 8.32 3.47 -13.43
N ILE A 190 9.11 2.63 -12.76
CA ILE A 190 8.81 2.13 -11.40
C ILE A 190 9.18 3.13 -10.30
N ASN A 191 9.96 4.15 -10.63
CA ASN A 191 10.44 5.18 -9.71
C ASN A 191 9.48 6.36 -9.67
N ASP A 192 9.38 7.03 -8.52
CA ASP A 192 8.42 8.13 -8.37
C ASP A 192 8.70 9.32 -9.30
N ASN A 193 9.97 9.60 -9.61
CA ASN A 193 10.46 10.57 -10.61
C ASN A 193 9.56 11.82 -10.81
N ASP A 194 9.07 12.38 -9.71
CA ASP A 194 8.09 13.45 -9.68
C ASP A 194 8.76 14.81 -9.40
N GLU A 195 7.96 15.86 -9.29
CA GLU A 195 8.47 17.22 -9.04
C GLU A 195 9.18 17.39 -7.68
N SER A 196 9.12 16.39 -6.80
CA SER A 196 9.73 16.44 -5.47
C SER A 196 11.22 16.05 -5.46
N GLY A 197 11.74 15.53 -6.59
CA GLY A 197 13.12 15.08 -6.74
C GLY A 197 13.40 13.68 -6.17
N ASP A 198 12.38 12.96 -5.73
CA ASP A 198 12.47 11.58 -5.27
C ASP A 198 12.49 10.60 -6.45
N THR A 199 13.64 9.94 -6.64
CA THR A 199 13.90 9.03 -7.76
C THR A 199 13.87 7.56 -7.37
N LEU A 200 13.45 7.24 -6.13
CA LEU A 200 13.40 5.88 -5.65
C LEU A 200 12.04 5.22 -6.00
N PRO A 201 11.97 3.89 -6.10
CA PRO A 201 10.68 3.20 -6.23
C PRO A 201 9.87 3.30 -4.92
N PRO A 202 8.52 3.25 -4.96
CA PRO A 202 7.67 3.30 -3.76
C PRO A 202 7.98 2.22 -2.71
N TYR A 203 8.52 1.09 -3.15
CA TYR A 203 8.87 -0.08 -2.32
C TYR A 203 10.36 -0.40 -2.44
N PRO A 204 11.10 -0.51 -1.32
CA PRO A 204 12.54 -0.77 -1.34
C PRO A 204 12.91 -2.14 -1.93
N GLN A 205 11.97 -3.09 -1.96
CA GLN A 205 12.15 -4.39 -2.61
C GLN A 205 12.43 -4.25 -4.11
N ASP A 206 11.92 -3.21 -4.76
CA ASP A 206 12.11 -2.95 -6.19
C ASP A 206 13.33 -2.06 -6.48
N TRP A 207 14.03 -1.59 -5.44
CA TRP A 207 15.19 -0.72 -5.61
C TRP A 207 16.41 -1.51 -6.11
N ILE A 208 16.93 -1.13 -7.28
CA ILE A 208 18.06 -1.81 -7.93
C ILE A 208 19.29 -1.87 -7.03
N ASP A 209 19.54 -0.78 -6.30
CA ASP A 209 20.72 -0.63 -5.46
C ASP A 209 20.51 -1.11 -4.02
N LYS A 210 19.38 -1.77 -3.72
CA LYS A 210 19.02 -2.22 -2.36
C LYS A 210 20.05 -3.12 -1.69
N LEU A 211 20.91 -3.77 -2.48
CA LEU A 211 21.96 -4.67 -2.00
C LEU A 211 23.36 -4.04 -1.93
N LYS A 212 23.54 -2.79 -2.37
CA LYS A 212 24.83 -2.10 -2.29
C LYS A 212 25.27 -1.98 -0.82
N PRO A 213 26.59 -2.02 -0.54
CA PRO A 213 27.09 -1.63 0.76
C PRO A 213 26.84 -0.12 0.93
N LEU A 214 26.12 0.25 1.98
CA LEU A 214 25.77 1.64 2.28
C LEU A 214 26.23 1.97 3.69
N THR A 215 26.79 3.17 3.84
CA THR A 215 27.14 3.79 5.11
C THR A 215 25.89 4.38 5.78
N THR A 216 25.95 4.60 7.10
CA THR A 216 24.82 5.21 7.84
C THR A 216 24.47 6.60 7.32
N ASP A 217 25.46 7.39 6.88
CA ASP A 217 25.24 8.70 6.28
C ASP A 217 24.47 8.59 4.94
N GLU A 218 24.81 7.62 4.09
CA GLU A 218 24.06 7.37 2.85
C GLU A 218 22.62 6.92 3.14
N LEU A 219 22.41 6.06 4.14
CA LEU A 219 21.06 5.68 4.59
C LEU A 219 20.27 6.92 5.06
N LEU A 220 20.92 7.79 5.84
CA LEU A 220 20.33 9.02 6.34
C LEU A 220 19.95 9.95 5.19
N GLN A 221 20.82 10.12 4.18
CA GLN A 221 20.53 10.95 3.00
C GLN A 221 19.34 10.40 2.20
N ILE A 222 19.24 9.08 2.03
CA ILE A 222 18.10 8.44 1.35
C ILE A 222 16.80 8.72 2.11
N LEU A 223 16.76 8.51 3.42
CA LEU A 223 15.55 8.78 4.21
C LEU A 223 15.21 10.27 4.24
N LEU A 224 16.22 11.14 4.30
CA LEU A 224 16.05 12.59 4.25
C LEU A 224 15.47 13.05 2.92
N SER A 225 15.90 12.50 1.79
CA SER A 225 15.39 12.88 0.47
C SER A 225 13.91 12.52 0.33
N ILE A 226 13.52 11.30 0.70
CA ILE A 226 12.11 10.87 0.67
C ILE A 226 11.25 11.71 1.62
N ARG A 227 11.74 11.98 2.85
CA ARG A 227 11.01 12.83 3.80
C ARG A 227 10.88 14.27 3.30
N SER A 228 11.91 14.80 2.63
CA SER A 228 11.88 16.14 2.05
C SER A 228 10.86 16.25 0.92
N ALA A 229 10.71 15.19 0.11
CA ALA A 229 9.62 15.07 -0.85
C ALA A 229 8.23 15.12 -0.18
N GLY A 230 8.05 14.44 0.96
CA GLY A 230 6.83 14.56 1.75
C GLY A 230 6.57 15.98 2.24
N ASN A 231 7.62 16.67 2.73
CA ASN A 231 7.51 18.06 3.16
C ASN A 231 7.14 19.00 1.98
N HIS A 232 7.70 18.76 0.79
CA HIS A 232 7.37 19.51 -0.42
C HIS A 232 5.86 19.49 -0.68
N TYR A 233 5.27 18.31 -0.77
CA TYR A 233 3.82 18.15 -0.98
C TYR A 233 2.99 18.69 0.19
N PHE A 234 3.48 18.54 1.43
CA PHE A 234 2.81 19.09 2.60
C PHE A 234 2.67 20.61 2.53
N THR A 235 3.73 21.33 2.13
CA THR A 235 3.69 22.80 1.98
C THR A 235 2.73 23.26 0.89
N LYS A 236 2.49 22.43 -0.13
CA LYS A 236 1.50 22.65 -1.20
C LYS A 236 0.08 22.23 -0.81
N SER A 237 -0.16 21.79 0.44
CA SER A 237 -1.43 21.22 0.91
C SER A 237 -1.90 19.98 0.12
N GLN A 238 -0.98 19.31 -0.58
CA GLN A 238 -1.24 18.04 -1.28
C GLN A 238 -1.04 16.89 -0.29
N PHE A 239 -2.00 16.73 0.62
CA PHE A 239 -1.86 15.84 1.79
C PHE A 239 -1.75 14.35 1.41
N ASN A 240 -2.43 13.88 0.37
CA ASN A 240 -2.32 12.48 -0.06
C ASN A 240 -0.90 12.15 -0.58
N GLU A 241 -0.30 13.05 -1.38
CA GLU A 241 1.07 12.87 -1.86
C GLU A 241 2.09 12.99 -0.71
N ALA A 242 1.89 13.93 0.22
CA ALA A 242 2.72 14.03 1.41
C ALA A 242 2.67 12.73 2.23
N ARG A 243 1.47 12.18 2.45
CA ARG A 243 1.26 10.91 3.15
C ARG A 243 1.97 9.76 2.46
N ARG A 244 1.79 9.62 1.14
CA ARG A 244 2.47 8.60 0.31
C ARG A 244 3.99 8.64 0.52
N LYS A 245 4.61 9.83 0.48
CA LYS A 245 6.06 9.99 0.69
C LYS A 245 6.49 9.66 2.11
N TYR A 246 5.76 10.09 3.14
CA TYR A 246 6.11 9.73 4.52
C TYR A 246 5.97 8.24 4.79
N ARG A 247 4.96 7.57 4.21
CA ARG A 247 4.81 6.10 4.27
C ARG A 247 5.98 5.40 3.57
N LYS A 248 6.39 5.89 2.40
CA LYS A 248 7.58 5.42 1.70
C LYS A 248 8.84 5.56 2.56
N ALA A 249 9.05 6.70 3.23
CA ALA A 249 10.19 6.88 4.14
C ALA A 249 10.18 5.84 5.27
N ASN A 250 9.02 5.55 5.87
CA ASN A 250 8.89 4.49 6.87
C ASN A 250 9.18 3.09 6.30
N ARG A 251 8.74 2.79 5.07
CA ARG A 251 9.07 1.54 4.39
C ARG A 251 10.58 1.37 4.21
N TYR A 252 11.26 2.40 3.73
CA TYR A 252 12.72 2.39 3.58
C TYR A 252 13.43 2.29 4.92
N TYR A 253 12.98 3.03 5.95
CA TYR A 253 13.53 2.94 7.30
C TYR A 253 13.44 1.51 7.84
N ASN A 254 12.26 0.88 7.76
CA ASN A 254 12.05 -0.49 8.22
C ASN A 254 12.87 -1.51 7.41
N PHE A 255 12.98 -1.31 6.10
CA PHE A 255 13.83 -2.13 5.23
C PHE A 255 15.29 -2.07 5.68
N PHE A 256 15.84 -0.87 5.87
CA PHE A 256 17.20 -0.71 6.35
C PHE A 256 17.37 -1.27 7.77
N ARG A 257 16.43 -0.98 8.67
CA ARG A 257 16.46 -1.44 10.07
C ARG A 257 16.59 -2.96 10.15
N LYS A 258 15.83 -3.67 9.32
CA LYS A 258 15.90 -5.13 9.18
C LYS A 258 17.20 -5.59 8.52
N ARG A 259 17.62 -4.95 7.42
CA ARG A 259 18.80 -5.32 6.64
C ARG A 259 20.11 -5.22 7.44
N PHE A 260 20.27 -4.14 8.18
CA PHE A 260 21.47 -3.87 8.97
C PHE A 260 21.32 -4.30 10.44
N ASN A 261 20.17 -4.87 10.81
CA ASN A 261 19.86 -5.41 12.12
C ASN A 261 20.17 -4.45 13.28
N TRP A 262 19.82 -3.16 13.14
CA TRP A 262 19.84 -2.22 14.27
C TRP A 262 18.44 -2.20 14.89
N GLN A 263 18.18 -3.22 15.68
CA GLN A 263 17.10 -3.25 16.66
C GLN A 263 17.76 -3.54 17.98
N ASP A 264 17.27 -2.95 19.09
CA ASP A 264 17.86 -3.06 20.43
C ASP A 264 18.44 -4.45 20.68
N SER A 265 19.74 -4.57 20.43
CA SER A 265 20.49 -5.77 20.76
C SER A 265 20.94 -5.49 22.18
N PRO A 266 20.44 -6.22 23.18
CA PRO A 266 20.72 -5.91 24.59
C PRO A 266 22.23 -5.93 24.92
N GLN A 267 23.05 -6.49 24.02
CA GLN A 267 24.49 -6.65 24.16
C GLN A 267 25.34 -5.59 23.43
N ASN A 268 24.73 -4.68 22.66
CA ASN A 268 25.45 -3.59 21.95
C ASN A 268 25.01 -2.20 22.41
N SER A 269 24.80 -2.06 23.71
CA SER A 269 24.04 -0.97 24.33
C SER A 269 24.67 0.44 24.28
N TYR A 270 25.82 0.70 23.65
CA TYR A 270 26.43 2.06 23.74
C TYR A 270 27.29 2.57 22.56
N LYS A 271 27.24 2.03 21.31
CA LYS A 271 28.30 2.35 20.31
C LYS A 271 27.92 2.80 18.90
N ASN A 272 26.69 3.23 18.60
CA ASN A 272 26.45 3.81 17.27
C ASN A 272 25.50 5.01 17.29
N GLU A 273 26.04 6.19 17.62
CA GLU A 273 25.35 7.47 17.48
C GLU A 273 24.75 7.68 16.08
N ASP A 274 25.29 7.02 15.05
CA ASP A 274 24.81 7.19 13.69
C ASP A 274 23.43 6.54 13.46
N PHE A 275 23.15 5.38 14.07
CA PHE A 275 21.82 4.78 13.98
C PHE A 275 20.77 5.56 14.77
N LYS A 276 21.17 6.20 15.88
CA LYS A 276 20.29 7.12 16.61
C LYS A 276 19.84 8.30 15.73
N LYS A 277 20.66 8.77 14.79
CA LYS A 277 20.26 9.80 13.81
C LYS A 277 19.14 9.29 12.89
N LEU A 278 19.18 8.02 12.47
CA LEU A 278 18.12 7.40 11.67
C LEU A 278 16.82 7.25 12.47
N ASP A 279 16.90 6.83 13.72
CA ASP A 279 15.73 6.70 14.60
C ASP A 279 15.10 8.07 14.88
N ASN A 280 15.91 9.08 15.17
CA ASN A 280 15.45 10.47 15.32
C ASN A 280 14.75 10.97 14.04
N LEU A 281 15.28 10.65 12.86
CA LEU A 281 14.64 10.98 11.60
C LEU A 281 13.30 10.27 11.43
N SER A 282 13.21 8.99 11.82
CA SER A 282 11.98 8.20 11.82
C SER A 282 10.93 8.77 12.77
N VAL A 283 11.32 9.23 13.97
CA VAL A 283 10.45 9.96 14.90
C VAL A 283 9.86 11.20 14.23
N LEU A 284 10.69 12.03 13.61
CA LEU A 284 10.23 13.23 12.89
C LEU A 284 9.32 12.91 11.71
N ASN A 285 9.64 11.84 10.96
CA ASN A 285 8.81 11.36 9.85
C ASN A 285 7.42 10.92 10.33
N ASN A 286 7.36 10.08 11.37
CA ASN A 286 6.11 9.59 11.95
C ASN A 286 5.26 10.72 12.54
N ILE A 287 5.90 11.69 13.20
CA ILE A 287 5.21 12.90 13.67
C ILE A 287 4.59 13.61 12.47
N ASN A 288 5.36 13.92 11.42
CA ASN A 288 4.84 14.58 10.22
C ASN A 288 3.69 13.80 9.57
N MET A 289 3.83 12.48 9.43
CA MET A 289 2.79 11.60 8.94
C MET A 289 1.51 11.70 9.77
N ALA A 290 1.61 11.66 11.11
CA ALA A 290 0.46 11.84 11.99
C ALA A 290 -0.25 13.19 11.79
N ALA A 291 0.47 14.27 11.51
CA ALA A 291 -0.19 15.54 11.17
C ALA A 291 -0.95 15.46 9.85
N VAL A 292 -0.39 14.79 8.84
CA VAL A 292 -1.08 14.57 7.56
C VAL A 292 -2.32 13.71 7.76
N ASP A 293 -2.21 12.61 8.51
CA ASP A 293 -3.32 11.73 8.82
C ASP A 293 -4.45 12.45 9.57
N LEU A 294 -4.11 13.32 10.54
CA LEU A 294 -5.11 14.18 11.20
C LEU A 294 -5.83 15.12 10.22
N LYS A 295 -5.12 15.69 9.23
CA LYS A 295 -5.73 16.52 8.17
C LYS A 295 -6.59 15.70 7.21
N CYS A 296 -6.20 14.45 6.94
CA CYS A 296 -6.94 13.51 6.11
C CYS A 296 -8.06 12.78 6.87
N GLN A 297 -8.26 13.05 8.16
CA GLN A 297 -9.22 12.37 9.05
C GLN A 297 -8.98 10.86 9.20
N GLU A 298 -7.73 10.44 9.04
CA GLU A 298 -7.27 9.07 9.17
C GLU A 298 -6.78 8.83 10.60
N TYR A 299 -7.67 8.98 11.58
CA TYR A 299 -7.32 9.10 13.00
C TYR A 299 -6.63 7.85 13.59
N GLU A 300 -7.04 6.65 13.19
CA GLU A 300 -6.37 5.42 13.63
C GLU A 300 -4.92 5.34 13.13
N ASN A 301 -4.69 5.78 11.89
CA ASN A 301 -3.34 5.87 11.32
C ASN A 301 -2.51 6.93 12.05
N ALA A 302 -3.08 8.10 12.35
CA ALA A 302 -2.41 9.11 13.16
C ALA A 302 -2.00 8.57 14.54
N LYS A 303 -2.88 7.79 15.20
CA LYS A 303 -2.60 7.15 16.49
C LYS A 303 -1.44 6.15 16.37
N TYR A 304 -1.46 5.30 15.35
CA TYR A 304 -0.40 4.34 15.07
C TYR A 304 0.96 5.04 14.87
N CYS A 305 1.02 6.06 14.00
CA CYS A 305 2.24 6.82 13.75
C CYS A 305 2.82 7.45 15.02
N CYS A 306 1.96 8.01 15.87
CA CYS A 306 2.42 8.60 17.13
C CYS A 306 2.97 7.53 18.08
N SER A 307 2.35 6.36 18.15
CA SER A 307 2.88 5.24 18.93
C SER A 307 4.23 4.76 18.42
N GLU A 308 4.41 4.65 17.09
CA GLU A 308 5.71 4.31 16.50
C GLU A 308 6.79 5.36 16.84
N ALA A 309 6.44 6.65 16.80
CA ALA A 309 7.35 7.71 17.23
C ALA A 309 7.71 7.60 18.73
N LEU A 310 6.74 7.28 19.59
CA LEU A 310 6.95 7.14 21.04
C LEU A 310 7.72 5.87 21.42
N ASN A 311 7.65 4.82 20.61
CA ASN A 311 8.47 3.63 20.78
C ASN A 311 9.96 3.93 20.59
N LEU A 312 10.28 4.89 19.71
CA LEU A 312 11.67 5.34 19.46
C LEU A 312 12.09 6.48 20.40
N ASP A 313 11.18 7.41 20.71
CA ASP A 313 11.42 8.53 21.62
C ASP A 313 10.22 8.74 22.57
N PRO A 314 10.24 8.12 23.76
CA PRO A 314 9.21 8.29 24.79
C PRO A 314 9.12 9.72 25.36
N ALA A 315 10.08 10.60 25.07
CA ALA A 315 10.07 12.00 25.50
C ALA A 315 9.46 12.94 24.45
N CYS A 316 8.96 12.42 23.32
CA CYS A 316 8.37 13.24 22.27
C CYS A 316 6.99 13.80 22.66
N SER A 317 6.96 15.01 23.24
CA SER A 317 5.73 15.74 23.57
C SER A 317 4.76 15.90 22.39
N LYS A 318 5.30 16.11 21.17
CA LYS A 318 4.50 16.33 19.96
C LYS A 318 3.76 15.08 19.48
N ALA A 319 4.30 13.88 19.72
CA ALA A 319 3.63 12.63 19.41
C ALA A 319 2.46 12.39 20.37
N TYR A 320 2.65 12.60 21.68
CA TYR A 320 1.56 12.56 22.65
C TYR A 320 0.44 13.55 22.30
N TYR A 321 0.79 14.80 21.98
CA TYR A 321 -0.19 15.82 21.59
C TYR A 321 -1.05 15.37 20.38
N ARG A 322 -0.41 14.90 19.30
CA ARG A 322 -1.12 14.45 18.09
C ARG A 322 -1.92 13.17 18.32
N ARG A 323 -1.42 12.25 19.15
CA ARG A 323 -2.16 11.04 19.53
C ARG A 323 -3.41 11.37 20.35
N GLY A 324 -3.29 12.34 21.27
CA GLY A 324 -4.41 12.91 21.99
C GLY A 324 -5.48 13.52 21.07
N GLN A 325 -5.08 14.28 20.05
CA GLN A 325 -6.00 14.81 19.04
C GLN A 325 -6.72 13.71 18.25
N ALA A 326 -6.01 12.64 17.85
CA ALA A 326 -6.61 11.49 17.19
C ALA A 326 -7.61 10.77 18.11
N ASN A 327 -7.26 10.56 19.38
CA ASN A 327 -8.14 9.95 20.37
C ASN A 327 -9.39 10.79 20.66
N ILE A 328 -9.30 12.12 20.70
CA ILE A 328 -10.47 13.00 20.77
C ILE A 328 -11.41 12.76 19.59
N ALA A 329 -10.88 12.72 18.37
CA ALA A 329 -11.67 12.51 17.16
C ALA A 329 -12.34 11.12 17.14
N LEU A 330 -11.67 10.10 17.69
CA LEU A 330 -12.18 8.75 17.88
C LEU A 330 -13.12 8.61 19.09
N LYS A 331 -13.30 9.67 19.88
CA LYS A 331 -14.08 9.71 21.13
C LYS A 331 -13.52 8.85 22.26
N ASN A 332 -12.23 8.52 22.19
CA ASN A 332 -11.47 7.87 23.26
C ASN A 332 -10.96 8.94 24.23
N TYR A 333 -11.89 9.60 24.94
CA TYR A 333 -11.56 10.82 25.69
C TYR A 333 -10.62 10.59 26.88
N GLU A 334 -10.66 9.42 27.51
CA GLU A 334 -9.77 9.07 28.62
C GLU A 334 -8.32 8.93 28.12
N ASP A 335 -8.10 8.10 27.09
CA ASP A 335 -6.79 7.96 26.44
C ASP A 335 -6.25 9.31 25.93
N ALA A 336 -7.14 10.17 25.40
CA ALA A 336 -6.75 11.50 24.97
C ALA A 336 -6.25 12.38 26.12
N ILE A 337 -6.92 12.34 27.27
CA ILE A 337 -6.53 13.10 28.46
C ILE A 337 -5.17 12.61 28.99
N ASP A 338 -4.95 11.30 29.02
CA ASP A 338 -3.68 10.72 29.48
C ASP A 338 -2.51 11.14 28.59
N ASP A 339 -2.69 11.06 27.27
CA ASP A 339 -1.71 11.53 26.29
C ASP A 339 -1.45 13.04 26.44
N LEU A 340 -2.49 13.86 26.57
CA LEU A 340 -2.35 15.32 26.67
C LEU A 340 -1.75 15.77 28.01
N LEU A 341 -2.01 15.06 29.11
CA LEU A 341 -1.32 15.26 30.39
C LEU A 341 0.16 14.96 30.25
N LYS A 342 0.52 13.86 29.58
CA LYS A 342 1.93 13.53 29.34
C LYS A 342 2.61 14.57 28.46
N ALA A 343 1.96 15.00 27.37
CA ALA A 343 2.45 16.08 26.50
C ALA A 343 2.69 17.38 27.29
N HIS A 344 1.75 17.76 28.17
CA HIS A 344 1.86 18.96 29.00
C HIS A 344 2.98 18.84 30.03
N SER A 345 3.15 17.68 30.67
CA SER A 345 4.27 17.47 31.61
C SER A 345 5.64 17.61 30.95
N LEU A 346 5.76 17.20 29.68
CA LEU A 346 7.00 17.29 28.91
C LEU A 346 7.27 18.71 28.38
N LEU A 347 6.21 19.50 28.14
CA LEU A 347 6.31 20.88 27.66
C LEU A 347 5.23 21.79 28.29
N PRO A 348 5.40 22.19 29.57
CA PRO A 348 4.34 22.88 30.34
C PRO A 348 3.94 24.25 29.77
N GLU A 349 4.88 24.95 29.13
CA GLU A 349 4.67 26.29 28.56
C GLU A 349 3.81 26.28 27.28
N ASN A 350 3.53 25.10 26.70
CA ASN A 350 2.76 25.01 25.47
C ASN A 350 1.26 25.18 25.73
N LYS A 351 0.76 26.39 25.45
CA LYS A 351 -0.67 26.74 25.58
C LYS A 351 -1.60 25.91 24.69
N GLU A 352 -1.15 25.46 23.52
CA GLU A 352 -1.98 24.63 22.63
C GLU A 352 -2.31 23.28 23.28
N VAL A 353 -1.31 22.64 23.90
CA VAL A 353 -1.48 21.37 24.61
C VAL A 353 -2.44 21.54 25.79
N LEU A 354 -2.27 22.61 26.57
CA LEU A 354 -3.17 22.89 27.70
C LEU A 354 -4.61 23.16 27.25
N ASN A 355 -4.79 23.89 26.16
CA ASN A 355 -6.11 24.17 25.59
C ASN A 355 -6.80 22.88 25.10
N GLU A 356 -6.07 22.02 24.40
CA GLU A 356 -6.57 20.74 23.92
C GLU A 356 -6.91 19.78 25.08
N LEU A 357 -6.09 19.76 26.15
CA LEU A 357 -6.36 18.99 27.37
C LEU A 357 -7.68 19.44 28.03
N ASN A 358 -7.87 20.75 28.18
CA ASN A 358 -9.10 21.31 28.74
C ASN A 358 -10.31 21.06 27.83
N HIS A 359 -10.11 21.00 26.51
CA HIS A 359 -11.13 20.59 25.56
C HIS A 359 -11.53 19.12 25.76
N ALA A 360 -10.57 18.19 25.82
CA ALA A 360 -10.81 16.77 26.06
C ALA A 360 -11.59 16.52 27.37
N LYS A 361 -11.18 17.18 28.47
CA LYS A 361 -11.87 17.10 29.77
C LYS A 361 -13.33 17.54 29.71
N ARG A 362 -13.63 18.62 28.97
CA ARG A 362 -15.01 19.09 28.77
C ARG A 362 -15.83 18.08 27.96
N LEU A 363 -15.26 17.50 26.91
CA LEU A 363 -15.93 16.48 26.10
C LEU A 363 -16.28 15.23 26.92
N LEU A 364 -15.36 14.75 27.77
CA LEU A 364 -15.62 13.61 28.65
C LEU A 364 -16.73 13.93 29.66
N ALA A 365 -16.70 15.11 30.29
CA ALA A 365 -17.73 15.53 31.24
C ALA A 365 -19.12 15.59 30.58
N ASP A 366 -19.21 16.16 29.37
CA ASP A 366 -20.46 16.23 28.61
C ASP A 366 -20.93 14.85 28.14
N TYR A 367 -20.02 13.96 27.74
CA TYR A 367 -20.33 12.57 27.41
C TYR A 367 -20.94 11.84 28.60
N ASN A 368 -20.31 11.91 29.78
CA ASN A 368 -20.80 11.28 31.01
C ASN A 368 -22.17 11.84 31.42
N ARG A 369 -22.38 13.15 31.31
CA ARG A 369 -23.69 13.78 31.56
C ARG A 369 -24.78 13.21 30.64
N LYS A 370 -24.49 13.07 29.34
CA LYS A 370 -25.44 12.51 28.36
C LYS A 370 -25.76 11.05 28.65
N GLN A 371 -24.76 10.24 29.02
CA GLN A 371 -24.99 8.84 29.37
C GLN A 371 -25.87 8.71 30.63
N MET A 372 -25.58 9.47 31.68
CA MET A 372 -26.42 9.49 32.89
C MET A 372 -27.88 9.83 32.59
N LEU A 373 -28.13 10.84 31.74
CA LEU A 373 -29.48 11.20 31.33
C LEU A 373 -30.18 10.08 30.55
N LYS A 374 -29.47 9.40 29.64
CA LYS A 374 -30.03 8.24 28.91
C LYS A 374 -30.43 7.10 29.85
N TYR A 375 -29.56 6.75 30.80
CA TYR A 375 -29.85 5.68 31.76
C TYR A 375 -31.02 6.00 32.69
N LYS A 376 -31.22 7.28 33.05
CA LYS A 376 -32.37 7.73 33.85
C LYS A 376 -33.73 7.44 33.20
N HIS A 377 -33.79 7.35 31.87
CA HIS A 377 -35.01 7.08 31.11
C HIS A 377 -35.12 5.63 30.61
N LEU A 378 -34.15 4.77 30.91
CA LEU A 378 -34.12 3.40 30.39
C LEU A 378 -34.99 2.42 31.19
N PHE A 379 -35.28 2.74 32.44
CA PHE A 379 -36.05 1.90 33.37
C PHE A 379 -37.30 2.60 33.94
N ASN A 380 -37.70 3.74 33.34
CA ASN A 380 -38.91 4.49 33.69
C ASN A 380 -39.99 4.32 32.62
#